data_AF-A0AAJ5X3W7-F1
#
_entry.id   AF-A0AAJ5X3W7-F1
#
_cell.length_a   1.000
_cell.length_b   1.000
_cell.length_c   1.000
_cell.angle_alpha   90.00
_cell.angle_beta   90.00
_cell.angle_gamma   90.00
#
_symmetry.space_group_name_H-M   'P 1'
#
loop_
_entity.id
_entity.type
_entity.pdbx_description
1 polymer ?
#
loop_
_entity_poly.entity_id
_entity_poly.type
_entity_poly.pdbx_seq_one_letter_code
_entity_poly.pdbx_strand_id
1 'polypeptide(L)'
;MKADAEGMTSAADQPLDKHARLTKLIAACNDAQVAQRDVLLALTRSGDPTEDWEDFRPTLRLLLGYILERGFAALRLMTMRHDFDAEILLRTFHEGAAKLMLIALTPEADRPEVLREYWSGLGQVSDRKTAHRAGMAESVMPEGRSDSRDSLRVLQARRSQRGEQTLDRNERRRLEQKWSLPEVLKAIDRLLKAERPEAVALLHIYGMASHLAHADSRALELTLDRSFRSPEERAGLEASHVARMLSDIAMVGAFCTLLTAEAAGGAREELTPAMTKAQAVAADADVIIREFDETQREFNKSILGEEVST
;
A
#
# COMPACT_ATOMS: atom_id res chain seq x y z
N MET A 1 58.74 -15.22 31.63
CA MET A 1 57.96 -15.37 30.37
C MET A 1 56.50 -15.46 30.75
N LYS A 2 55.77 -14.34 30.71
CA LYS A 2 54.32 -14.30 30.83
C LYS A 2 53.76 -14.50 29.43
N ALA A 3 52.93 -15.51 29.25
CA ALA A 3 52.26 -15.79 27.99
C ALA A 3 51.10 -14.80 27.83
N ASP A 4 51.11 -14.10 26.70
CA ASP A 4 50.05 -13.23 26.23
C ASP A 4 48.81 -14.07 25.90
N ALA A 5 47.73 -13.80 26.61
CA ALA A 5 46.40 -14.29 26.25
C ALA A 5 45.80 -13.31 25.24
N GLU A 6 46.13 -13.52 23.97
CA GLU A 6 45.48 -12.86 22.85
C GLU A 6 43.99 -13.23 22.83
N GLY A 7 43.16 -12.19 22.78
CA GLY A 7 41.71 -12.29 22.81
C GLY A 7 41.16 -13.06 21.63
N MET A 8 40.50 -14.18 21.94
CA MET A 8 39.49 -14.77 21.06
C MET A 8 38.27 -13.84 21.06
N THR A 9 38.29 -12.81 20.22
CA THR A 9 37.05 -12.18 19.76
C THR A 9 36.27 -13.23 18.98
N SER A 10 35.19 -13.71 19.60
CA SER A 10 34.16 -14.57 19.02
C SER A 10 33.84 -14.17 17.57
N ALA A 11 34.02 -15.10 16.63
CA ALA A 11 33.70 -14.93 15.21
C ALA A 11 32.18 -14.91 14.92
N ALA A 12 31.33 -14.71 15.94
CA ALA A 12 29.87 -14.78 15.82
C ALA A 12 29.18 -13.42 15.58
N ASP A 13 29.91 -12.30 15.55
CA ASP A 13 29.33 -10.95 15.53
C ASP A 13 29.95 -10.04 14.44
N GLN A 14 30.34 -10.60 13.29
CA GLN A 14 30.55 -9.73 12.14
C GLN A 14 29.17 -9.23 11.69
N PRO A 15 28.89 -7.91 11.74
CA PRO A 15 27.60 -7.39 11.31
C PRO A 15 27.42 -7.80 9.86
N LEU A 16 26.47 -8.73 9.64
CA LEU A 16 26.01 -9.08 8.31
C LEU A 16 25.74 -7.79 7.58
N ASP A 17 26.42 -7.59 6.44
CA ASP A 17 26.26 -6.43 5.59
C ASP A 17 24.77 -6.11 5.45
N LYS A 18 24.36 -4.90 5.90
CA LYS A 18 22.96 -4.43 5.87
C LYS A 18 22.35 -4.63 4.48
N HIS A 19 23.16 -4.49 3.44
CA HIS A 19 22.77 -4.75 2.05
C HIS A 19 22.43 -6.23 1.79
N ALA A 20 23.23 -7.17 2.31
CA ALA A 20 22.97 -8.60 2.17
C ALA A 20 21.68 -9.03 2.90
N ARG A 21 21.42 -8.47 4.09
CA ARG A 21 20.16 -8.69 4.82
C ARG A 21 18.95 -8.17 4.04
N LEU A 22 19.05 -6.95 3.50
CA LEU A 22 17.98 -6.36 2.71
C LEU A 22 17.71 -7.15 1.43
N THR A 23 18.75 -7.64 0.77
CA THR A 23 18.62 -8.49 -0.42
C THR A 23 17.85 -9.78 -0.11
N LYS A 24 18.14 -10.42 1.03
CA LYS A 24 17.39 -11.60 1.50
C LYS A 24 15.93 -11.27 1.79
N LEU A 25 15.67 -10.15 2.46
CA LEU A 25 14.32 -9.72 2.80
C LEU A 25 13.48 -9.41 1.54
N ILE A 26 14.08 -8.76 0.53
CA ILE A 26 13.43 -8.51 -0.77
C ILE A 26 13.07 -9.83 -1.44
N ALA A 27 13.98 -10.82 -1.46
CA ALA A 27 13.70 -12.13 -2.02
C ALA A 27 12.56 -12.85 -1.28
N ALA A 28 12.56 -12.81 0.05
CA ALA A 28 11.48 -13.36 0.86
C ALA A 28 10.12 -12.69 0.60
N CYS A 29 10.11 -11.36 0.45
CA CYS A 29 8.89 -10.61 0.12
C CYS A 29 8.37 -10.94 -1.30
N ASN A 30 9.27 -11.08 -2.27
CA ASN A 30 8.91 -11.56 -3.61
C ASN A 30 8.28 -12.96 -3.54
N ASP A 31 8.86 -13.87 -2.77
CA ASP A 31 8.32 -15.21 -2.56
C ASP A 31 6.93 -15.21 -1.91
N ALA A 32 6.68 -14.30 -0.97
CA ALA A 32 5.37 -14.11 -0.36
C ALA A 32 4.34 -13.60 -1.39
N GLN A 33 4.71 -12.61 -2.21
CA GLN A 33 3.86 -12.08 -3.28
C GLN A 33 3.56 -13.12 -4.36
N VAL A 34 4.51 -13.99 -4.70
CA VAL A 34 4.28 -15.12 -5.62
C VAL A 34 3.24 -16.07 -5.04
N ALA A 35 3.37 -16.48 -3.77
CA ALA A 35 2.38 -17.36 -3.13
C ALA A 35 0.98 -16.72 -3.08
N GLN A 36 0.88 -15.42 -2.81
CA GLN A 36 -0.39 -14.68 -2.83
C GLN A 36 -1.00 -14.64 -4.24
N ARG A 37 -0.17 -14.47 -5.28
CA ARG A 37 -0.62 -14.49 -6.67
C ARG A 37 -1.09 -15.88 -7.10
N ASP A 38 -0.43 -16.94 -6.66
CA ASP A 38 -0.86 -18.31 -6.96
C ASP A 38 -2.27 -18.59 -6.42
N VAL A 39 -2.57 -18.08 -5.21
CA VAL A 39 -3.94 -18.11 -4.66
C VAL A 39 -4.90 -17.34 -5.56
N LEU A 40 -4.59 -16.09 -5.94
CA LEU A 40 -5.44 -15.32 -6.85
C LEU A 40 -5.70 -16.06 -8.18
N LEU A 41 -4.68 -16.69 -8.76
CA LEU A 41 -4.81 -17.45 -10.00
C LEU A 41 -5.70 -18.67 -9.82
N ALA A 42 -5.59 -19.38 -8.69
CA ALA A 42 -6.49 -20.49 -8.37
C ALA A 42 -7.94 -20.02 -8.24
N LEU A 43 -8.19 -18.94 -7.49
CA LEU A 43 -9.52 -18.32 -7.34
C LEU A 43 -10.09 -17.78 -8.66
N THR A 44 -9.22 -17.33 -9.56
CA THR A 44 -9.64 -16.85 -10.88
C THR A 44 -10.07 -18.03 -11.76
N ARG A 45 -9.34 -19.14 -11.73
CA ARG A 45 -9.64 -20.36 -12.51
C ARG A 45 -10.87 -21.10 -12.01
N SER A 46 -11.18 -21.05 -10.71
CA SER A 46 -12.36 -21.70 -10.13
C SER A 46 -13.62 -20.84 -10.18
N GLY A 47 -13.50 -19.54 -10.49
CA GLY A 47 -14.64 -18.65 -10.59
C GLY A 47 -15.50 -18.92 -11.81
N ASP A 48 -16.80 -18.63 -11.70
CA ASP A 48 -17.73 -18.74 -12.81
C ASP A 48 -17.47 -17.61 -13.83
N PRO A 49 -17.18 -17.92 -15.11
CA PRO A 49 -16.88 -16.92 -16.13
C PRO A 49 -18.09 -16.04 -16.50
N THR A 50 -19.29 -16.38 -16.02
CA THR A 50 -20.53 -15.62 -16.24
C THR A 50 -20.85 -14.63 -15.13
N GLU A 51 -20.08 -14.61 -14.02
CA GLU A 51 -20.25 -13.62 -12.95
C GLU A 51 -20.08 -12.20 -13.49
N ASP A 52 -20.93 -11.27 -13.03
CA ASP A 52 -20.74 -9.86 -13.34
C ASP A 52 -19.48 -9.36 -12.62
N TRP A 53 -18.58 -8.67 -13.32
CA TRP A 53 -17.36 -8.15 -12.71
C TRP A 53 -17.64 -7.10 -11.62
N GLU A 54 -18.86 -6.53 -11.59
CA GLU A 54 -19.34 -5.66 -10.51
C GLU A 54 -19.84 -6.42 -9.27
N ASP A 55 -20.02 -7.75 -9.35
CA ASP A 55 -20.43 -8.58 -8.22
C ASP A 55 -19.34 -8.67 -7.15
N PHE A 56 -19.74 -9.12 -5.95
CA PHE A 56 -18.89 -9.17 -4.77
C PHE A 56 -17.57 -9.92 -4.99
N ARG A 57 -17.61 -11.19 -5.41
CA ARG A 57 -16.40 -12.03 -5.54
C ARG A 57 -15.49 -11.56 -6.69
N PRO A 58 -15.98 -11.26 -7.91
CA PRO A 58 -15.16 -10.67 -8.96
C PRO A 58 -14.50 -9.35 -8.54
N THR A 59 -15.24 -8.47 -7.86
CA THR A 59 -14.70 -7.19 -7.36
C THR A 59 -13.50 -7.41 -6.43
N LEU A 60 -13.59 -8.35 -5.49
CA LEU A 60 -12.48 -8.68 -4.60
C LEU A 60 -11.27 -9.25 -5.35
N ARG A 61 -11.50 -10.14 -6.34
CA ARG A 61 -10.43 -10.70 -7.18
C ARG A 61 -9.72 -9.61 -7.99
N LEU A 62 -10.48 -8.68 -8.58
CA LEU A 62 -9.94 -7.55 -9.34
C LEU A 62 -9.10 -6.62 -8.47
N LEU A 63 -9.62 -6.26 -7.29
CA LEU A 63 -8.89 -5.44 -6.33
C LEU A 63 -7.62 -6.14 -5.83
N LEU A 64 -7.69 -7.45 -5.52
CA LEU A 64 -6.52 -8.22 -5.10
C LEU A 64 -5.45 -8.23 -6.20
N GLY A 65 -5.84 -8.50 -7.46
CA GLY A 65 -4.92 -8.42 -8.60
C GLY A 65 -4.25 -7.06 -8.72
N TYR A 66 -5.02 -5.98 -8.62
CA TYR A 66 -4.49 -4.62 -8.63
C TYR A 66 -3.47 -4.39 -7.51
N ILE A 67 -3.79 -4.78 -6.28
CA ILE A 67 -2.93 -4.61 -5.09
C ILE A 67 -1.61 -5.39 -5.27
N LEU A 68 -1.68 -6.68 -5.63
CA LEU A 68 -0.48 -7.51 -5.81
C LEU A 68 0.42 -6.97 -6.93
N GLU A 69 -0.15 -6.48 -8.03
CA GLU A 69 0.64 -5.83 -9.08
C GLU A 69 1.37 -4.57 -8.59
N ARG A 70 0.72 -3.74 -7.76
CA ARG A 70 1.37 -2.56 -7.18
C ARG A 70 2.49 -2.97 -6.21
N GLY A 71 2.28 -4.02 -5.42
CA GLY A 71 3.30 -4.60 -4.53
C GLY A 71 4.53 -5.08 -5.31
N PHE A 72 4.34 -5.86 -6.38
CA PHE A 72 5.44 -6.29 -7.26
C PHE A 72 6.19 -5.12 -7.92
N ALA A 73 5.47 -4.08 -8.36
CA ALA A 73 6.09 -2.91 -8.96
C ALA A 73 6.92 -2.13 -7.93
N ALA A 74 6.42 -1.96 -6.70
CA ALA A 74 7.17 -1.33 -5.60
C ALA A 74 8.42 -2.14 -5.22
N LEU A 75 8.32 -3.47 -5.16
CA LEU A 75 9.45 -4.38 -4.96
C LEU A 75 10.57 -4.16 -5.99
N ARG A 76 10.20 -4.03 -7.27
CA ARG A 76 11.18 -3.74 -8.32
C ARG A 76 11.88 -2.41 -8.13
N LEU A 77 11.14 -1.36 -7.76
CA LEU A 77 11.73 -0.05 -7.46
C LEU A 77 12.73 -0.12 -6.30
N MET A 78 12.40 -0.85 -5.23
CA MET A 78 13.31 -1.07 -4.10
C MET A 78 14.58 -1.84 -4.50
N THR A 79 14.50 -2.81 -5.41
CA THR A 79 15.70 -3.51 -5.91
C THR A 79 16.66 -2.57 -6.65
N MET A 80 16.14 -1.48 -7.23
CA MET A 80 16.92 -0.44 -7.91
C MET A 80 17.26 0.74 -6.99
N ARG A 81 16.96 0.65 -5.69
CA ARG A 81 17.15 1.71 -4.68
C ARG A 81 16.36 3.00 -4.95
N HIS A 82 15.21 2.88 -5.62
CA HIS A 82 14.25 3.96 -5.81
C HIS A 82 13.19 3.96 -4.69
N ASP A 83 13.65 4.05 -3.44
CA ASP A 83 12.81 3.80 -2.26
C ASP A 83 11.67 4.82 -2.08
N PHE A 84 11.89 6.08 -2.44
CA PHE A 84 10.83 7.10 -2.39
C PHE A 84 9.80 6.93 -3.52
N ASP A 85 10.23 6.53 -4.72
CA ASP A 85 9.28 6.23 -5.80
C ASP A 85 8.45 4.98 -5.46
N ALA A 86 9.06 3.99 -4.81
CA ALA A 86 8.36 2.83 -4.26
C ALA A 86 7.31 3.26 -3.22
N GLU A 87 7.66 4.16 -2.29
CA GLU A 87 6.75 4.70 -1.28
C GLU A 87 5.57 5.47 -1.90
N ILE A 88 5.83 6.30 -2.92
CA ILE A 88 4.78 7.00 -3.69
C ILE A 88 3.82 5.98 -4.31
N LEU A 89 4.36 4.92 -4.93
CA LEU A 89 3.55 3.87 -5.55
C LEU A 89 2.72 3.11 -4.52
N LEU A 90 3.29 2.84 -3.33
CA LEU A 90 2.60 2.17 -2.23
C LEU A 90 1.36 2.93 -1.75
N ARG A 91 1.23 4.23 -2.01
CA ARG A 91 -0.04 4.94 -1.79
C ARG A 91 -1.22 4.25 -2.48
N THR A 92 -1.05 3.84 -3.74
CA THR A 92 -2.10 3.16 -4.51
C THR A 92 -2.35 1.73 -4.02
N PHE A 93 -1.30 1.05 -3.53
CA PHE A 93 -1.41 -0.26 -2.88
C PHE A 93 -2.30 -0.18 -1.64
N HIS A 94 -2.02 0.76 -0.72
CA HIS A 94 -2.79 0.92 0.52
C HIS A 94 -4.24 1.35 0.25
N GLU A 95 -4.47 2.26 -0.71
CA GLU A 95 -5.84 2.65 -1.08
C GLU A 95 -6.64 1.49 -1.67
N GLY A 96 -6.01 0.66 -2.53
CA GLY A 96 -6.63 -0.56 -3.06
C GLY A 96 -6.96 -1.55 -1.95
N ALA A 97 -6.00 -1.80 -1.05
CA ALA A 97 -6.15 -2.71 0.07
C ALA A 97 -7.27 -2.28 1.02
N ALA A 98 -7.32 -1.01 1.40
CA ALA A 98 -8.37 -0.49 2.27
C ALA A 98 -9.77 -0.63 1.63
N LYS A 99 -9.90 -0.37 0.33
CA LYS A 99 -11.18 -0.57 -0.38
C LYS A 99 -11.59 -2.04 -0.41
N LEU A 100 -10.64 -2.94 -0.69
CA LEU A 100 -10.88 -4.39 -0.65
C LEU A 100 -11.35 -4.82 0.74
N MET A 101 -10.62 -4.45 1.79
CA MET A 101 -10.96 -4.79 3.17
C MET A 101 -12.34 -4.28 3.56
N LEU A 102 -12.67 -3.01 3.23
CA LEU A 102 -13.99 -2.46 3.51
C LEU A 102 -15.10 -3.28 2.84
N ILE A 103 -14.96 -3.58 1.54
CA ILE A 103 -15.96 -4.35 0.79
C ILE A 103 -16.09 -5.75 1.39
N ALA A 104 -14.96 -6.45 1.63
CA ALA A 104 -14.94 -7.82 2.14
C ALA A 104 -15.55 -7.94 3.55
N LEU A 105 -15.23 -6.99 4.44
CA LEU A 105 -15.68 -6.97 5.83
C LEU A 105 -17.10 -6.40 6.01
N THR A 106 -17.67 -5.79 4.97
CA THR A 106 -19.06 -5.30 5.01
C THR A 106 -20.04 -6.48 5.17
N PRO A 107 -21.01 -6.39 6.10
CA PRO A 107 -22.06 -7.40 6.27
C PRO A 107 -22.81 -7.69 4.98
N GLU A 108 -23.22 -8.95 4.76
CA GLU A 108 -23.83 -9.39 3.50
C GLU A 108 -25.04 -8.55 3.08
N ALA A 109 -25.87 -8.12 4.04
CA ALA A 109 -27.03 -7.27 3.81
C ALA A 109 -26.69 -5.90 3.21
N ASP A 110 -25.51 -5.36 3.52
CA ASP A 110 -25.08 -4.01 3.12
C ASP A 110 -24.17 -4.02 1.88
N ARG A 111 -23.64 -5.19 1.47
CA ARG A 111 -22.72 -5.33 0.33
C ARG A 111 -23.27 -4.77 -0.99
N PRO A 112 -24.55 -4.99 -1.37
CA PRO A 112 -25.08 -4.44 -2.61
C PRO A 112 -24.98 -2.91 -2.69
N GLU A 113 -25.21 -2.21 -1.57
CA GLU A 113 -25.10 -0.76 -1.51
C GLU A 113 -23.63 -0.31 -1.65
N VAL A 114 -22.72 -0.95 -0.92
CA VAL A 114 -21.28 -0.62 -0.97
C VAL A 114 -20.69 -0.87 -2.37
N LEU A 115 -21.07 -1.97 -3.03
CA LEU A 115 -20.64 -2.27 -4.41
C LEU A 115 -21.19 -1.24 -5.41
N ARG A 116 -22.47 -0.89 -5.31
CA ARG A 116 -23.09 0.15 -6.13
C ARG A 116 -22.38 1.50 -5.95
N GLU A 117 -22.07 1.87 -4.71
CA GLU A 117 -21.30 3.09 -4.44
C GLU A 117 -19.91 3.05 -5.07
N TYR A 118 -19.22 1.91 -4.95
CA TYR A 118 -17.86 1.72 -5.47
C TYR A 118 -17.82 1.81 -7.01
N TRP A 119 -18.66 1.05 -7.70
CA TRP A 119 -18.63 0.96 -9.17
C TRP A 119 -19.36 2.10 -9.87
N SER A 120 -20.60 2.37 -9.44
CA SER A 120 -21.44 3.38 -10.07
C SER A 120 -21.18 4.77 -9.46
N GLY A 121 -21.23 4.89 -8.14
CA GLY A 121 -21.13 6.18 -7.46
C GLY A 121 -19.78 6.87 -7.69
N LEU A 122 -18.66 6.21 -7.35
CA LEU A 122 -17.32 6.76 -7.58
C LEU A 122 -17.00 6.88 -9.07
N GLY A 123 -17.52 5.97 -9.88
CA GLY A 123 -17.42 6.03 -11.34
C GLY A 123 -17.96 7.35 -11.89
N GLN A 124 -19.18 7.72 -11.52
CA GLN A 124 -19.78 8.99 -11.94
C GLN A 124 -19.01 10.23 -11.46
N VAL A 125 -18.50 10.20 -10.22
CA VAL A 125 -17.65 11.28 -9.69
C VAL A 125 -16.39 11.42 -10.53
N SER A 126 -15.73 10.31 -10.83
CA SER A 126 -14.51 10.25 -11.65
C SER A 126 -14.77 10.75 -13.07
N ASP A 127 -15.83 10.27 -13.72
CA ASP A 127 -16.21 10.66 -15.08
C ASP A 127 -16.47 12.16 -15.16
N ARG A 128 -17.15 12.75 -14.17
CA ARG A 128 -17.37 14.21 -14.11
C ARG A 128 -16.06 14.98 -14.02
N LYS A 129 -15.13 14.57 -13.16
CA LYS A 129 -13.81 15.23 -13.03
C LYS A 129 -12.98 15.06 -14.30
N THR A 130 -13.07 13.91 -14.95
CA THR A 130 -12.37 13.61 -16.19
C THR A 130 -12.91 14.45 -17.33
N ALA A 131 -14.23 14.52 -17.50
CA ALA A 131 -14.88 15.38 -18.49
C ALA A 131 -14.52 16.86 -18.30
N HIS A 132 -14.54 17.35 -17.04
CA HIS A 132 -14.15 18.73 -16.76
C HIS A 132 -12.69 19.02 -17.13
N ARG A 133 -11.76 18.14 -16.73
CA ARG A 133 -10.33 18.26 -17.09
C ARG A 133 -10.10 18.16 -18.60
N ALA A 134 -10.82 17.27 -19.27
CA ALA A 134 -10.76 17.12 -20.72
C ALA A 134 -11.24 18.38 -21.46
N GLY A 135 -12.33 19.02 -21.01
CA GLY A 135 -12.79 20.29 -21.57
C GLY A 135 -11.80 21.44 -21.37
N MET A 136 -11.18 21.53 -20.19
CA MET A 136 -10.09 22.50 -19.97
C MET A 136 -8.90 22.24 -20.91
N ALA A 137 -8.47 20.99 -21.06
CA ALA A 137 -7.38 20.62 -21.95
C ALA A 137 -7.71 20.90 -23.43
N GLU A 138 -8.95 20.68 -23.86
CA GLU A 138 -9.40 20.97 -25.23
C GLU A 138 -9.40 22.49 -25.50
N SER A 139 -9.74 23.30 -24.50
CA SER A 139 -9.82 24.76 -24.66
C SER A 139 -8.48 25.44 -24.96
N VAL A 140 -7.36 24.81 -24.58
CA VAL A 140 -6.01 25.30 -24.81
C VAL A 140 -5.28 24.55 -25.94
N MET A 141 -5.93 23.58 -26.56
CA MET A 141 -5.36 22.79 -27.65
C MET A 141 -5.37 23.55 -28.98
N PRO A 142 -4.25 23.58 -29.73
CA PRO A 142 -4.20 24.18 -31.06
C PRO A 142 -5.19 23.53 -32.04
N GLU A 143 -5.75 24.31 -32.96
CA GLU A 143 -6.76 23.84 -33.92
C GLU A 143 -6.24 22.74 -34.86
N GLY A 144 -4.94 22.71 -35.15
CA GLY A 144 -4.30 21.71 -36.02
C GLY A 144 -4.14 20.30 -35.43
N ARG A 145 -4.70 20.01 -34.24
CA ARG A 145 -4.63 18.68 -33.59
C ARG A 145 -6.02 18.03 -33.45
N SER A 146 -6.69 17.80 -34.58
CA SER A 146 -8.06 17.21 -34.62
C SER A 146 -8.19 15.95 -33.77
N ASP A 147 -7.30 14.98 -33.94
CA ASP A 147 -7.41 13.65 -33.31
C ASP A 147 -7.26 13.70 -31.79
N SER A 148 -6.41 14.61 -31.30
CA SER A 148 -6.25 14.87 -29.86
C SER A 148 -7.50 15.52 -29.28
N ARG A 149 -8.12 16.46 -30.00
CA ARG A 149 -9.38 17.11 -29.57
C ARG A 149 -10.53 16.12 -29.56
N ASP A 150 -10.63 15.24 -30.56
CA ASP A 150 -11.67 14.22 -30.62
C ASP A 150 -11.56 13.21 -29.48
N SER A 151 -10.33 12.82 -29.11
CA SER A 151 -10.09 12.00 -27.92
C SER A 151 -10.58 12.68 -26.63
N LEU A 152 -10.36 13.99 -26.48
CA LEU A 152 -10.85 14.77 -25.33
C LEU A 152 -12.38 14.92 -25.34
N ARG A 153 -12.99 15.06 -26.51
CA ARG A 153 -14.46 15.10 -26.67
C ARG A 153 -15.10 13.77 -26.31
N VAL A 154 -14.48 12.65 -26.64
CA VAL A 154 -14.95 11.31 -26.20
C VAL A 154 -14.97 11.22 -24.67
N LEU A 155 -13.92 11.69 -23.99
CA LEU A 155 -13.88 11.72 -22.52
C LEU A 155 -14.95 12.64 -21.92
N GLN A 156 -15.30 13.74 -22.59
CA GLN A 156 -16.40 14.61 -22.18
C GLN A 156 -17.77 13.93 -22.36
N ALA A 157 -17.95 13.19 -23.46
CA ALA A 157 -19.20 12.50 -23.81
C ALA A 157 -19.47 11.26 -22.96
N ARG A 158 -18.44 10.59 -22.42
CA ARG A 158 -18.59 9.42 -21.52
C ARG A 158 -19.45 9.68 -20.29
N ARG A 159 -19.57 10.95 -19.87
CA ARG A 159 -20.50 11.40 -18.82
C ARG A 159 -21.94 10.90 -19.03
N SER A 160 -22.36 10.69 -20.28
CA SER A 160 -23.75 10.39 -20.64
C SER A 160 -24.09 8.89 -20.71
N GLN A 161 -23.12 7.99 -20.51
CA GLN A 161 -23.32 6.55 -20.76
C GLN A 161 -23.59 5.69 -19.51
N ARG A 162 -23.24 6.14 -18.30
CA ARG A 162 -23.58 5.44 -17.05
C ARG A 162 -24.88 6.02 -16.49
N GLY A 163 -25.93 5.21 -16.43
CA GLY A 163 -27.33 5.57 -16.17
C GLY A 163 -27.63 6.65 -15.12
N GLU A 164 -28.74 7.34 -15.39
CA GLU A 164 -29.34 8.60 -14.91
C GLU A 164 -29.50 8.91 -13.40
N GLN A 165 -28.80 8.26 -12.47
CA GLN A 165 -28.75 8.84 -11.11
C GLN A 165 -27.69 9.93 -11.06
N THR A 166 -28.02 11.13 -11.50
CA THR A 166 -27.13 12.29 -11.36
C THR A 166 -26.99 12.66 -9.88
N LEU A 167 -25.91 12.19 -9.25
CA LEU A 167 -25.53 12.63 -7.91
C LEU A 167 -25.41 14.15 -7.89
N ASP A 168 -26.05 14.81 -6.92
CA ASP A 168 -25.92 16.24 -6.73
C ASP A 168 -24.51 16.63 -6.20
N ARG A 169 -24.24 17.92 -6.00
CA ARG A 169 -22.93 18.36 -5.51
C ARG A 169 -22.60 17.86 -4.10
N ASN A 170 -23.59 17.79 -3.22
CA ASN A 170 -23.45 17.39 -1.84
C ASN A 170 -23.30 15.87 -1.72
N GLU A 171 -24.09 15.11 -2.48
CA GLU A 171 -24.00 13.66 -2.56
C GLU A 171 -22.64 13.21 -3.07
N ARG A 172 -22.12 13.85 -4.13
CA ARG A 172 -20.77 13.56 -4.62
C ARG A 172 -19.70 13.81 -3.55
N ARG A 173 -19.75 14.96 -2.88
CA ARG A 173 -18.80 15.28 -1.80
C ARG A 173 -18.87 14.30 -0.64
N ARG A 174 -20.09 13.94 -0.23
CA ARG A 174 -20.33 12.95 0.83
C ARG A 174 -19.75 11.59 0.44
N LEU A 175 -19.97 11.17 -0.80
CA LEU A 175 -19.46 9.91 -1.31
C LEU A 175 -17.92 9.91 -1.39
N GLU A 176 -17.32 10.98 -1.92
CA GLU A 176 -15.85 11.14 -1.96
C GLU A 176 -15.24 11.11 -0.56
N GLN A 177 -15.89 11.77 0.41
CA GLN A 177 -15.44 11.76 1.80
C GLN A 177 -15.55 10.36 2.40
N LYS A 178 -16.68 9.67 2.21
CA LYS A 178 -16.91 8.30 2.69
C LYS A 178 -15.83 7.33 2.19
N TRP A 179 -15.44 7.48 0.92
CA TRP A 179 -14.43 6.65 0.27
C TRP A 179 -13.00 7.20 0.35
N SER A 180 -12.79 8.28 1.12
CA SER A 180 -11.44 8.74 1.44
C SER A 180 -10.76 7.72 2.35
N LEU A 181 -9.45 7.52 2.17
CA LEU A 181 -8.71 6.52 2.94
C LEU A 181 -8.92 6.65 4.47
N PRO A 182 -8.86 7.85 5.08
CA PRO A 182 -9.12 7.98 6.52
C PRO A 182 -10.49 7.48 6.96
N GLU A 183 -11.54 7.75 6.19
CA GLU A 183 -12.90 7.29 6.55
C GLU A 183 -13.07 5.79 6.32
N VAL A 184 -12.45 5.25 5.26
CA VAL A 184 -12.41 3.80 5.00
C VAL A 184 -11.70 3.05 6.14
N LEU A 185 -10.53 3.52 6.58
CA LEU A 185 -9.78 2.88 7.68
C LEU A 185 -10.55 2.94 9.00
N LYS A 186 -11.19 4.07 9.32
CA LYS A 186 -12.09 4.18 10.48
C LYS A 186 -13.27 3.22 10.39
N ALA A 187 -13.83 3.00 9.20
CA ALA A 187 -14.91 2.04 9.00
C ALA A 187 -14.42 0.60 9.22
N ILE A 188 -13.22 0.26 8.73
CA ILE A 188 -12.59 -1.05 8.95
C ILE A 188 -12.39 -1.33 10.45
N ASP A 189 -11.81 -0.39 11.20
CA ASP A 189 -11.59 -0.57 12.65
C ASP A 189 -12.91 -0.84 13.41
N ARG A 190 -14.00 -0.16 13.01
CA ARG A 190 -15.34 -0.40 13.59
C ARG A 190 -15.87 -1.80 13.23
N LEU A 191 -15.70 -2.23 11.99
CA LEU A 191 -16.14 -3.56 11.53
C LEU A 191 -15.38 -4.69 12.23
N LEU A 192 -14.07 -4.51 12.45
CA LEU A 192 -13.23 -5.46 13.17
C LEU A 192 -13.44 -5.45 14.69
N LYS A 193 -14.22 -4.49 15.21
CA LYS A 193 -14.40 -4.25 16.66
C LYS A 193 -13.06 -4.17 17.38
N ALA A 194 -12.05 -3.59 16.73
CA ALA A 194 -10.70 -3.56 17.26
C ALA A 194 -10.68 -2.72 18.55
N GLU A 195 -10.17 -3.29 19.65
CA GLU A 195 -10.01 -2.55 20.91
C GLU A 195 -9.02 -1.39 20.76
N ARG A 196 -8.10 -1.50 19.81
CA ARG A 196 -7.17 -0.45 19.39
C ARG A 196 -7.28 -0.25 17.87
N PRO A 197 -7.36 1.00 17.38
CA PRO A 197 -7.47 1.26 15.95
C PRO A 197 -6.12 1.00 15.25
N GLU A 198 -5.96 -0.22 14.74
CA GLU A 198 -4.74 -0.66 14.05
C GLU A 198 -4.75 -0.24 12.59
N ALA A 199 -5.91 -0.23 11.92
CA ALA A 199 -5.99 0.16 10.52
C ALA A 199 -5.65 1.64 10.32
N VAL A 200 -6.07 2.51 11.24
CA VAL A 200 -5.76 3.95 11.21
C VAL A 200 -4.25 4.25 11.32
N ALA A 201 -3.43 3.34 11.86
CA ALA A 201 -1.97 3.51 11.87
C ALA A 201 -1.38 3.66 10.46
N LEU A 202 -2.04 3.08 9.43
CA LEU A 202 -1.67 3.25 8.03
C LEU A 202 -1.75 4.71 7.55
N LEU A 203 -2.47 5.59 8.25
CA LEU A 203 -2.53 7.02 7.90
C LEU A 203 -1.19 7.72 8.04
N HIS A 204 -0.34 7.28 8.96
CA HIS A 204 1.01 7.85 9.09
C HIS A 204 1.80 7.59 7.81
N ILE A 205 1.86 6.33 7.37
CA ILE A 205 2.56 5.89 6.16
C ILE A 205 1.94 6.54 4.92
N TYR A 206 0.61 6.55 4.81
CA TYR A 206 -0.08 7.21 3.72
C TYR A 206 0.24 8.71 3.64
N GLY A 207 0.31 9.40 4.77
CA GLY A 207 0.70 10.80 4.86
C GLY A 207 2.09 11.03 4.28
N MET A 208 3.06 10.18 4.65
CA MET A 208 4.42 10.24 4.13
C MET A 208 4.47 10.05 2.60
N ALA A 209 3.82 9.02 2.08
CA ALA A 209 3.70 8.81 0.64
C ALA A 209 3.01 9.98 -0.08
N SER A 210 2.02 10.61 0.56
CA SER A 210 1.33 11.79 0.03
C SER A 210 2.26 13.01 -0.04
N HIS A 211 3.05 13.29 0.99
CA HIS A 211 4.04 14.36 0.98
C HIS A 211 5.02 14.19 -0.19
N LEU A 212 5.59 12.98 -0.33
CA LEU A 212 6.50 12.64 -1.43
C LEU A 212 5.84 12.84 -2.80
N ALA A 213 4.61 12.36 -2.98
CA ALA A 213 3.87 12.49 -4.24
C ALA A 213 3.56 13.95 -4.63
N HIS A 214 3.45 14.84 -3.64
CA HIS A 214 3.16 16.26 -3.85
C HIS A 214 4.42 17.14 -3.87
N ALA A 215 5.60 16.58 -3.59
CA ALA A 215 6.86 17.31 -3.49
C ALA A 215 6.75 18.58 -2.62
N ASP A 216 6.02 18.47 -1.51
CA ASP A 216 5.84 19.60 -0.59
C ASP A 216 7.05 19.80 0.32
N SER A 217 7.00 20.81 1.20
CA SER A 217 8.11 21.12 2.11
C SER A 217 8.53 19.92 2.96
N ARG A 218 7.59 19.04 3.33
CA ARG A 218 7.89 17.87 4.13
C ARG A 218 8.68 16.83 3.32
N ALA A 219 8.36 16.64 2.04
CA ALA A 219 9.16 15.77 1.16
C ALA A 219 10.59 16.28 0.99
N LEU A 220 10.76 17.60 0.87
CA LEU A 220 12.09 18.22 0.77
C LEU A 220 12.89 18.04 2.07
N GLU A 221 12.25 18.22 3.24
CA GLU A 221 12.86 17.98 4.54
C GLU A 221 13.37 16.53 4.69
N LEU A 222 12.59 15.53 4.27
CA LEU A 222 13.01 14.12 4.31
C LEU A 222 14.22 13.86 3.42
N THR A 223 14.27 14.50 2.25
CA THR A 223 15.38 14.37 1.31
C THR A 223 16.66 15.01 1.87
N LEU A 224 16.51 16.17 2.53
CA LEU A 224 17.61 16.85 3.21
C LEU A 224 18.09 16.06 4.42
N ASP A 225 17.18 15.53 5.25
CA ASP A 225 17.50 14.68 6.39
C ASP A 225 18.36 13.49 5.96
N ARG A 226 17.97 12.77 4.89
CA ARG A 226 18.79 11.69 4.33
C ARG A 226 20.15 12.16 3.84
N SER A 227 20.24 13.36 3.28
CA SER A 227 21.48 13.90 2.71
C SER A 227 22.47 14.36 3.76
N PHE A 228 22.00 14.80 4.93
CA PHE A 228 22.84 15.30 6.02
C PHE A 228 23.27 14.24 7.04
N ARG A 229 22.59 13.08 7.08
CA ARG A 229 23.01 11.97 7.95
C ARG A 229 24.37 11.39 7.53
N SER A 230 25.09 10.87 8.51
CA SER A 230 26.33 10.13 8.25
C SER A 230 26.06 8.91 7.34
N PRO A 231 27.03 8.42 6.56
CA PRO A 231 26.81 7.29 5.66
C PRO A 231 26.26 6.03 6.35
N GLU A 232 26.71 5.75 7.57
CA GLU A 232 26.28 4.59 8.35
C GLU A 232 24.84 4.72 8.85
N GLU A 233 24.50 5.90 9.38
CA GLU A 233 23.17 6.21 9.88
C GLU A 233 22.15 6.25 8.73
N ARG A 234 22.52 6.87 7.61
CA ARG A 234 21.72 6.89 6.39
C ARG A 234 21.45 5.47 5.89
N ALA A 235 22.46 4.60 5.88
CA ALA A 235 22.28 3.21 5.48
C ALA A 235 21.32 2.45 6.41
N GLY A 236 21.36 2.73 7.72
CA GLY A 236 20.40 2.19 8.70
C GLY A 236 18.98 2.69 8.45
N LEU A 237 18.81 4.00 8.26
CA LEU A 237 17.52 4.63 7.97
C LEU A 237 16.90 4.08 6.70
N GLU A 238 17.66 3.99 5.61
CA GLU A 238 17.20 3.45 4.33
C GLU A 238 16.83 1.97 4.46
N ALA A 239 17.65 1.16 5.14
CA ALA A 239 17.36 -0.25 5.35
C ALA A 239 16.08 -0.46 6.19
N SER A 240 15.90 0.31 7.27
CA SER A 240 14.69 0.27 8.09
C SER A 240 13.45 0.71 7.30
N HIS A 241 13.58 1.79 6.51
CA HIS A 241 12.49 2.26 5.65
C HIS A 241 12.05 1.21 4.63
N VAL A 242 13.00 0.57 3.95
CA VAL A 242 12.70 -0.51 2.99
C VAL A 242 12.14 -1.74 3.70
N ALA A 243 12.70 -2.13 4.85
CA ALA A 243 12.19 -3.26 5.64
C ALA A 243 10.71 -3.08 6.02
N ARG A 244 10.32 -1.87 6.45
CA ARG A 244 8.91 -1.54 6.71
C ARG A 244 8.05 -1.71 5.46
N MET A 245 8.45 -1.12 4.33
CA MET A 245 7.69 -1.27 3.07
C MET A 245 7.50 -2.73 2.67
N LEU A 246 8.52 -3.57 2.84
CA LEU A 246 8.46 -5.01 2.53
C LEU A 246 7.51 -5.76 3.47
N SER A 247 7.51 -5.41 4.76
CA SER A 247 6.57 -5.93 5.75
C SER A 247 5.13 -5.57 5.39
N ASP A 248 4.87 -4.30 5.04
CA ASP A 248 3.54 -3.82 4.66
C ASP A 248 3.03 -4.56 3.42
N ILE A 249 3.83 -4.66 2.36
CA ILE A 249 3.48 -5.39 1.13
C ILE A 249 3.12 -6.85 1.46
N ALA A 250 3.94 -7.50 2.27
CA ALA A 250 3.74 -8.91 2.60
C ALA A 250 2.48 -9.14 3.44
N MET A 251 2.33 -8.42 4.56
CA MET A 251 1.25 -8.64 5.52
C MET A 251 -0.09 -8.14 5.02
N VAL A 252 -0.15 -6.93 4.47
CA VAL A 252 -1.40 -6.38 3.89
C VAL A 252 -1.84 -7.20 2.69
N GLY A 253 -0.89 -7.63 1.84
CA GLY A 253 -1.16 -8.51 0.71
C GLY A 253 -1.69 -9.89 1.14
N ALA A 254 -1.12 -10.48 2.19
CA ALA A 254 -1.58 -11.76 2.73
C ALA A 254 -2.97 -11.65 3.35
N PHE A 255 -3.25 -10.57 4.09
CA PHE A 255 -4.57 -10.33 4.67
C PHE A 255 -5.65 -10.13 3.59
N CYS A 256 -5.35 -9.35 2.54
CA CYS A 256 -6.27 -9.19 1.40
C CYS A 256 -6.50 -10.50 0.64
N THR A 257 -5.44 -11.31 0.49
CA THR A 257 -5.53 -12.66 -0.08
C THR A 257 -6.45 -13.55 0.74
N LEU A 258 -6.30 -13.53 2.07
CA LEU A 258 -7.15 -14.29 3.00
C LEU A 258 -8.63 -13.91 2.84
N LEU A 259 -8.94 -12.60 2.92
CA LEU A 259 -10.32 -12.12 2.79
C LEU A 259 -10.95 -12.50 1.45
N THR A 260 -10.18 -12.41 0.36
CA THR A 260 -10.65 -12.77 -0.99
C THR A 260 -10.93 -14.27 -1.10
N ALA A 261 -10.07 -15.11 -0.52
CA ALA A 261 -10.24 -16.55 -0.53
C ALA A 261 -11.41 -16.99 0.36
N GLU A 262 -11.57 -16.42 1.56
CA GLU A 262 -12.71 -16.71 2.44
C GLU A 262 -14.04 -16.34 1.76
N ALA A 263 -14.10 -15.21 1.04
CA ALA A 263 -15.28 -14.81 0.26
C ALA A 263 -15.64 -15.79 -0.88
N ALA A 264 -14.66 -16.52 -1.39
CA ALA A 264 -14.83 -17.57 -2.40
C ALA A 264 -15.13 -18.95 -1.80
N GLY A 265 -15.17 -19.09 -0.47
CA GLY A 265 -15.34 -20.37 0.22
C GLY A 265 -14.07 -21.24 0.24
N GLY A 266 -12.90 -20.64 0.00
CA GLY A 266 -11.61 -21.34 0.02
C GLY A 266 -11.25 -21.85 1.43
N ALA A 267 -10.60 -23.02 1.49
CA ALA A 267 -10.15 -23.59 2.75
C ALA A 267 -8.93 -22.83 3.28
N ARG A 268 -8.92 -22.52 4.59
CA ARG A 268 -7.79 -21.83 5.25
C ARG A 268 -6.45 -22.54 5.08
N GLU A 269 -6.47 -23.86 4.93
CA GLU A 269 -5.28 -24.70 4.73
C GLU A 269 -4.50 -24.31 3.46
N GLU A 270 -5.22 -24.01 2.37
CA GLU A 270 -4.64 -23.59 1.08
C GLU A 270 -3.96 -22.21 1.16
N LEU A 271 -4.29 -21.41 2.17
CA LEU A 271 -3.78 -20.05 2.39
C LEU A 271 -2.57 -20.00 3.32
N THR A 272 -2.29 -21.12 4.01
CA THR A 272 -1.15 -21.25 4.94
C THR A 272 0.18 -20.83 4.32
N PRO A 273 0.54 -21.24 3.09
CA PRO A 273 1.83 -20.86 2.51
C PRO A 273 1.98 -19.34 2.33
N ALA A 274 0.92 -18.66 1.89
CA ALA A 274 0.94 -17.20 1.68
C ALA A 274 1.07 -16.43 3.00
N MET A 275 0.35 -16.88 4.04
CA MET A 275 0.42 -16.25 5.36
C MET A 275 1.76 -16.51 6.06
N THR A 276 2.25 -17.76 6.06
CA THR A 276 3.52 -18.12 6.69
C THR A 276 4.69 -17.35 6.07
N LYS A 277 4.73 -17.24 4.75
CA LYS A 277 5.78 -16.45 4.06
C LYS A 277 5.69 -14.96 4.42
N ALA A 278 4.49 -14.40 4.49
CA ALA A 278 4.32 -13.00 4.87
C ALA A 278 4.75 -12.72 6.32
N GLN A 279 4.42 -13.61 7.25
CA GLN A 279 4.85 -13.53 8.64
C GLN A 279 6.36 -13.61 8.78
N ALA A 280 7.03 -14.47 7.99
CA ALA A 280 8.48 -14.55 7.97
C ALA A 280 9.12 -13.22 7.52
N VAL A 281 8.58 -12.60 6.46
CA VAL A 281 9.02 -11.27 6.00
C VAL A 281 8.85 -10.22 7.09
N ALA A 282 7.69 -10.19 7.76
CA ALA A 282 7.43 -9.24 8.83
C ALA A 282 8.39 -9.42 10.02
N ALA A 283 8.67 -10.67 10.41
CA ALA A 283 9.62 -10.97 11.47
C ALA A 283 11.04 -10.51 11.12
N ASP A 284 11.52 -10.82 9.92
CA ASP A 284 12.86 -10.39 9.47
C ASP A 284 12.97 -8.87 9.32
N ALA A 285 11.90 -8.22 8.85
CA ALA A 285 11.82 -6.76 8.76
C ALA A 285 11.88 -6.08 10.13
N ASP A 286 11.15 -6.62 11.12
CA ASP A 286 11.11 -6.09 12.49
C ASP A 286 12.51 -6.07 13.13
N VAL A 287 13.36 -7.08 12.86
CA VAL A 287 14.75 -7.06 13.33
C VAL A 287 15.52 -5.85 12.77
N ILE A 288 15.42 -5.58 11.47
CA ILE A 288 16.10 -4.44 10.83
C ILE A 288 15.57 -3.10 11.36
N ILE A 289 14.26 -3.00 11.54
CA ILE A 289 13.60 -1.79 12.03
C ILE A 289 14.05 -1.49 13.48
N ARG A 290 14.00 -2.49 14.37
CA ARG A 290 14.40 -2.33 15.77
C ARG A 290 15.87 -1.96 15.92
N GLU A 291 16.76 -2.58 15.14
CA GLU A 291 18.17 -2.20 15.14
C GLU A 291 18.37 -0.73 14.82
N PHE A 292 17.64 -0.18 13.85
CA PHE A 292 17.71 1.25 13.54
C PHE A 292 17.09 2.10 14.66
N ASP A 293 15.91 1.74 15.16
CA ASP A 293 15.22 2.48 16.23
C ASP A 293 16.06 2.56 17.50
N GLU A 294 16.83 1.52 17.82
CA GLU A 294 17.79 1.52 18.93
C GLU A 294 18.87 2.60 18.76
N THR A 295 19.38 2.81 17.54
CA THR A 295 20.34 3.90 17.27
C THR A 295 19.72 5.30 17.43
N GLN A 296 18.41 5.43 17.25
CA GLN A 296 17.70 6.71 17.32
C GLN A 296 17.17 7.02 18.73
N ARG A 297 17.23 6.06 19.66
CA ARG A 297 16.60 6.16 20.99
C ARG A 297 17.06 7.39 21.77
N GLU A 298 18.36 7.60 21.88
CA GLU A 298 18.91 8.72 22.65
C GLU A 298 18.66 10.07 21.97
N PHE A 299 18.75 10.12 20.64
CA PHE A 299 18.36 11.30 19.87
C PHE A 299 16.88 11.66 20.13
N ASN A 300 15.98 10.69 20.04
CA ASN A 300 14.56 10.90 20.28
C ASN A 300 14.26 11.37 21.71
N LYS A 301 14.89 10.77 22.73
CA LYS A 301 14.78 11.24 24.13
C LYS A 301 15.22 12.70 24.27
N SER A 302 16.33 13.08 23.63
CA SER A 302 16.85 14.45 23.68
C SER A 302 15.86 15.47 23.09
N ILE A 303 15.15 15.11 22.02
CA ILE A 303 14.12 15.96 21.40
C ILE A 303 12.87 16.06 22.28
N LEU A 304 12.52 14.97 22.97
CA LEU A 304 11.37 14.92 23.88
C LEU A 304 11.64 15.59 25.23
N GLY A 305 12.88 15.99 25.50
CA GLY A 305 13.27 16.59 26.78
C GLY A 305 13.26 15.59 27.95
N GLU A 306 13.33 14.29 27.66
CA GLU A 306 13.48 13.25 28.68
C GLU A 306 14.95 13.23 29.15
N GLU A 307 15.18 13.29 30.47
CA GLU A 307 16.53 13.22 31.01
C GLU A 307 17.20 11.91 30.58
N VAL A 308 18.31 12.01 29.86
CA VAL A 308 19.17 10.88 29.52
C VAL A 308 19.74 10.36 30.83
N SER A 309 19.14 9.28 31.35
CA SER A 309 19.70 8.56 32.50
C SER A 309 21.03 7.95 32.06
N THR A 310 22.12 8.62 32.43
CA THR A 310 23.52 8.20 32.25
C THR A 310 23.85 6.97 33.09
#